data_AF-A0A1G3IIW2-F1
#
_entry.id   AF-A0A1G3IIW2-F1
#
_cell.length_a   1.000
_cell.length_b   1.000
_cell.length_c   1.000
_cell.angle_alpha   90.00
_cell.angle_beta   90.00
_cell.angle_gamma   90.00
#
_symmetry.space_group_name_H-M   'P 1'
#
loop_
_entity.id
_entity.type
_entity.pdbx_description
1 polymer ?
#
loop_
_entity_poly.entity_id
_entity_poly.type
_entity_poly.pdbx_seq_one_letter_code
_entity_poly.pdbx_strand_id
1 'polypeptide(L)'
;MPLTKVTSVKRNIFASALLIALPLSLLAQTPAKAVRKAKRLAPSQVEIKSKAVQMAAGIRAAEAALSPAELAIAALIYQGTMPCELGASVTVTADPKAPGYFDLQIKNLKYRMMPVVTSTGAIRLEDQQAGAVWLQLSNKSMLMNQKLGQRLADVCMNPEQVVVAERLIKTPAPSLLDAPIVVASDPKPPVAVPGVAPSLPDAPIVVASDPKPPVAVPGVAPSLPDAPIVVASDPKPPVAAPDPVPQPALCTAPNYC
;
A
#
# COMPACT_ATOMS: atom_id res chain seq x y z
N MET A 1 38.97 3.76 -44.16
CA MET A 1 38.47 2.54 -44.85
C MET A 1 39.41 1.39 -44.51
N PRO A 2 38.97 0.13 -44.29
CA PRO A 2 37.74 -0.43 -43.68
C PRO A 2 38.08 -1.19 -42.35
N LEU A 3 37.22 -1.32 -41.33
CA LEU A 3 35.97 -2.09 -41.19
C LEU A 3 36.17 -3.63 -41.12
N THR A 4 36.14 -4.19 -39.90
CA THR A 4 35.93 -5.64 -39.61
C THR A 4 35.06 -5.77 -38.34
N LYS A 5 33.73 -5.66 -38.48
CA LYS A 5 32.73 -6.75 -38.59
C LYS A 5 32.58 -7.65 -37.35
N VAL A 6 31.48 -7.39 -36.65
CA VAL A 6 30.72 -8.25 -35.73
C VAL A 6 30.33 -9.57 -36.39
N THR A 7 30.54 -10.70 -35.71
CA THR A 7 29.95 -11.99 -36.09
C THR A 7 29.03 -12.53 -34.99
N SER A 8 27.75 -12.56 -35.35
CA SER A 8 26.60 -13.14 -34.67
C SER A 8 26.68 -14.67 -34.66
N VAL A 9 26.56 -15.32 -33.49
CA VAL A 9 26.46 -16.78 -33.37
C VAL A 9 25.01 -17.19 -33.57
N LYS A 10 24.78 -17.93 -34.66
CA LYS A 10 23.48 -18.35 -35.19
C LYS A 10 23.30 -19.86 -34.96
N ARG A 11 22.28 -20.18 -34.15
CA ARG A 11 21.24 -21.21 -34.37
C ARG A 11 21.67 -22.60 -34.90
N ASN A 12 21.79 -23.57 -33.98
CA ASN A 12 21.84 -25.00 -34.32
C ASN A 12 20.43 -25.59 -34.51
N ILE A 13 20.21 -26.10 -35.72
CA ILE A 13 19.06 -26.89 -36.15
C ILE A 13 19.55 -28.34 -36.18
N PHE A 14 19.01 -29.21 -35.32
CA PHE A 14 19.15 -30.65 -35.49
C PHE A 14 17.88 -31.20 -36.12
N ALA A 15 18.04 -31.62 -37.38
CA ALA A 15 17.09 -32.41 -38.14
C ALA A 15 17.03 -33.83 -37.55
N SER A 16 15.82 -34.33 -37.29
CA SER A 16 15.56 -35.76 -37.18
C SER A 16 14.33 -36.06 -38.01
N ALA A 17 14.57 -36.76 -39.12
CA ALA A 17 13.56 -37.28 -40.02
C ALA A 17 13.28 -38.73 -39.65
N LEU A 18 12.02 -39.07 -39.39
CA LEU A 18 11.55 -40.46 -39.47
C LEU A 18 10.15 -40.49 -40.11
N LEU A 19 10.13 -41.03 -41.32
CA LEU A 19 8.97 -41.36 -42.15
C LEU A 19 8.30 -42.64 -41.65
N ILE A 20 7.02 -42.60 -41.27
CA ILE A 20 6.11 -43.76 -41.29
C ILE A 20 4.72 -43.30 -41.78
N ALA A 21 4.10 -44.16 -42.58
CA ALA A 21 3.03 -43.96 -43.55
C ALA A 21 1.59 -43.68 -43.00
N LEU A 22 0.76 -43.18 -43.95
CA LEU A 22 -0.70 -42.97 -44.01
C LEU A 22 -1.58 -44.16 -43.52
N PRO A 23 -2.89 -43.98 -43.17
CA PRO A 23 -3.88 -43.31 -44.04
C PRO A 23 -4.94 -42.38 -43.41
N LEU A 24 -5.47 -41.55 -44.31
CA LEU A 24 -6.76 -40.88 -44.34
C LEU A 24 -7.87 -41.55 -43.51
N SER A 25 -8.49 -40.77 -42.61
CA SER A 25 -9.89 -40.94 -42.26
C SER A 25 -10.51 -39.56 -42.05
N LEU A 26 -11.27 -39.18 -43.07
CA LEU A 26 -12.14 -38.03 -43.15
C LEU A 26 -13.39 -38.31 -42.31
N LEU A 27 -13.59 -37.57 -41.22
CA LEU A 27 -14.88 -37.42 -40.55
C LEU A 27 -15.10 -35.95 -40.22
N ALA A 28 -15.75 -35.27 -41.17
CA ALA A 28 -16.37 -33.98 -40.97
C ALA A 28 -17.45 -34.13 -39.87
N GLN A 29 -17.17 -33.65 -38.66
CA GLN A 29 -18.18 -33.36 -37.66
C GLN A 29 -18.37 -31.85 -37.63
N THR A 30 -19.44 -31.41 -38.28
CA THR A 30 -20.01 -30.08 -38.14
C THR A 30 -20.37 -29.86 -36.67
N PRO A 31 -19.81 -28.86 -35.96
CA PRO A 31 -20.41 -28.44 -34.70
C PRO A 31 -21.72 -27.74 -35.07
N ALA A 32 -22.83 -28.47 -34.92
CA ALA A 32 -24.13 -27.87 -34.87
C ALA A 32 -24.08 -26.75 -33.83
N LYS A 33 -24.20 -25.50 -34.29
CA LYS A 33 -24.42 -24.34 -33.43
C LYS A 33 -25.73 -24.57 -32.69
N ALA A 34 -25.65 -25.20 -31.52
CA ALA A 34 -26.69 -25.08 -30.52
C ALA A 34 -26.67 -23.62 -30.05
N VAL A 35 -27.51 -22.80 -30.69
CA VAL A 35 -27.89 -21.49 -30.20
C VAL A 35 -28.56 -21.72 -28.85
N ARG A 36 -27.78 -21.71 -27.78
CA ARG A 36 -28.29 -21.52 -26.42
C ARG A 36 -28.97 -20.16 -26.42
N LYS A 37 -30.31 -20.15 -26.53
CA LYS A 37 -31.12 -18.97 -26.19
C LYS A 37 -30.66 -18.52 -24.80
N ALA A 38 -30.05 -17.34 -24.74
CA ALA A 38 -29.76 -16.68 -23.49
C ALA A 38 -31.10 -16.50 -22.77
N LYS A 39 -31.31 -17.28 -21.70
CA LYS A 39 -32.48 -17.12 -20.83
C LYS A 39 -32.37 -15.74 -20.22
N ARG A 40 -33.21 -14.80 -20.67
CA ARG A 40 -33.33 -13.47 -20.11
C ARG A 40 -33.64 -13.66 -18.61
N LEU A 41 -32.75 -13.20 -17.74
CA LEU A 41 -33.00 -13.22 -16.30
C LEU A 41 -34.27 -12.41 -16.02
N ALA A 42 -35.10 -12.90 -15.11
CA ALA A 42 -36.27 -12.16 -14.63
C ALA A 42 -35.82 -10.81 -14.04
N PRO A 43 -36.63 -9.75 -14.13
CA PRO A 43 -36.28 -8.41 -13.63
C PRO A 43 -35.79 -8.41 -12.17
N SER A 44 -36.39 -9.27 -11.34
CA SER A 44 -36.00 -9.47 -9.93
C SER A 44 -34.60 -10.07 -9.76
N GLN A 45 -34.16 -10.97 -10.64
CA GLN A 45 -32.78 -11.49 -10.60
C GLN A 45 -31.76 -10.46 -11.08
N VAL A 46 -32.16 -9.54 -11.97
CA VAL A 46 -31.30 -8.42 -12.39
C VAL A 46 -31.11 -7.43 -11.24
N GLU A 47 -32.17 -7.13 -10.48
CA GLU A 47 -32.09 -6.22 -9.32
C GLU A 47 -31.30 -6.82 -8.14
N ILE A 48 -31.48 -8.11 -7.84
CA ILE A 48 -30.67 -8.78 -6.80
C ILE A 48 -29.19 -8.79 -7.20
N LYS A 49 -28.89 -9.08 -8.47
CA LYS A 49 -27.50 -9.07 -8.97
C LYS A 49 -26.90 -7.66 -8.96
N SER A 50 -27.67 -6.63 -9.29
CA SER A 50 -27.17 -5.24 -9.26
C SER A 50 -26.92 -4.76 -7.83
N LYS A 51 -27.82 -5.04 -6.88
CA LYS A 51 -27.60 -4.74 -5.45
C LYS A 51 -26.38 -5.47 -4.89
N ALA A 52 -26.21 -6.75 -5.23
CA ALA A 52 -25.03 -7.51 -4.81
C ALA A 52 -23.73 -6.92 -5.39
N VAL A 53 -23.74 -6.48 -6.65
CA VAL A 53 -22.59 -5.80 -7.27
C VAL A 53 -22.31 -4.45 -6.60
N GLN A 54 -23.34 -3.67 -6.28
CA GLN A 54 -23.17 -2.39 -5.58
C GLN A 54 -22.65 -2.57 -4.14
N MET A 55 -23.16 -3.55 -3.40
CA MET A 55 -22.64 -3.87 -2.06
C MET A 55 -21.19 -4.37 -2.13
N ALA A 56 -20.86 -5.23 -3.09
CA ALA A 56 -19.48 -5.67 -3.32
C ALA A 56 -18.56 -4.53 -3.79
N ALA A 57 -19.11 -3.51 -4.46
CA ALA A 57 -18.36 -2.31 -4.82
C ALA A 57 -18.13 -1.41 -3.59
N GLY A 58 -19.15 -1.23 -2.74
CA GLY A 58 -19.04 -0.46 -1.50
C GLY A 58 -18.05 -1.07 -0.50
N ILE A 59 -18.06 -2.39 -0.34
CA ILE A 59 -17.08 -3.10 0.49
C ILE A 59 -15.66 -2.93 -0.08
N ARG A 60 -15.48 -3.12 -1.39
CA ARG A 60 -14.16 -2.92 -2.03
C ARG A 60 -13.68 -1.48 -1.95
N ALA A 61 -14.58 -0.50 -1.99
CA ALA A 61 -14.23 0.90 -1.81
C ALA A 61 -13.82 1.20 -0.36
N ALA A 62 -14.47 0.59 0.62
CA ALA A 62 -14.09 0.71 2.03
C ALA A 62 -12.75 0.01 2.32
N GLU A 63 -12.50 -1.15 1.72
CA GLU A 63 -11.25 -1.91 1.86
C GLU A 63 -10.07 -1.24 1.11
N ALA A 64 -10.38 -0.43 0.09
CA ALA A 64 -9.40 0.40 -0.61
C ALA A 64 -9.11 1.73 0.09
N ALA A 65 -9.92 2.12 1.08
CA ALA A 65 -9.71 3.34 1.85
C ALA A 65 -8.73 3.05 2.99
N LEU A 66 -7.47 3.43 2.79
CA LEU A 66 -6.45 3.37 3.83
C LEU A 66 -6.86 4.21 5.04
N SER A 67 -6.61 3.69 6.24
CA SER A 67 -6.81 4.40 7.50
C SER A 67 -5.86 5.60 7.63
N PRO A 68 -6.16 6.59 8.51
CA PRO A 68 -5.27 7.72 8.73
C PRO A 68 -3.86 7.31 9.20
N ALA A 69 -3.76 6.23 10.00
CA ALA A 69 -2.49 5.70 10.47
C ALA A 69 -1.67 5.10 9.31
N GLU A 70 -2.32 4.39 8.40
CA GLU A 70 -1.71 3.82 7.20
C GLU A 70 -1.23 4.91 6.23
N LEU A 71 -2.03 5.98 6.05
CA LEU A 71 -1.64 7.15 5.25
C LEU A 71 -0.44 7.89 5.86
N ALA A 72 -0.37 7.99 7.19
CA ALA A 72 0.78 8.59 7.87
C ALA A 72 2.06 7.75 7.63
N ILE A 73 1.96 6.42 7.64
CA ILE A 73 3.08 5.54 7.30
C ILE A 73 3.47 5.72 5.83
N ALA A 74 2.51 5.81 4.91
CA ALA A 74 2.77 6.01 3.50
C ALA A 74 3.61 7.27 3.21
N ALA A 75 3.40 8.35 3.96
CA ALA A 75 4.17 9.59 3.81
C ALA A 75 5.67 9.43 4.16
N LEU A 76 6.05 8.39 4.90
CA LEU A 76 7.43 8.14 5.34
C LEU A 76 8.22 7.22 4.40
N ILE A 77 7.58 6.72 3.35
CA ILE A 77 8.17 5.69 2.48
C ILE A 77 9.15 6.32 1.50
N TYR A 78 10.35 5.76 1.46
CA TYR A 78 11.35 6.15 0.49
C TYR A 78 10.96 5.64 -0.90
N GLN A 79 10.98 6.56 -1.87
CA GLN A 79 10.61 6.31 -3.25
C GLN A 79 11.83 6.41 -4.17
N GLY A 80 11.71 5.82 -5.35
CA GLY A 80 12.78 5.78 -6.34
C GLY A 80 13.39 4.37 -6.48
N THR A 81 14.46 4.31 -7.26
CA THR A 81 15.21 3.06 -7.50
C THR A 81 16.32 2.93 -6.48
N MET A 82 16.20 1.93 -5.62
CA MET A 82 17.20 1.61 -4.61
C MET A 82 18.08 0.45 -5.10
N PRO A 83 19.40 0.63 -5.17
CA PRO A 83 20.32 -0.48 -5.36
C PRO A 83 20.28 -1.38 -4.12
N CYS A 84 20.33 -2.68 -4.35
CA CYS A 84 20.29 -3.72 -3.34
C CYS A 84 21.54 -4.59 -3.44
N GLU A 85 21.67 -5.56 -2.53
CA GLU A 85 22.74 -6.55 -2.56
C GLU A 85 22.76 -7.34 -3.88
N LEU A 86 23.91 -7.96 -4.20
CA LEU A 86 24.09 -8.88 -5.34
C LEU A 86 23.72 -8.26 -6.71
N GLY A 87 23.76 -6.93 -6.82
CA GLY A 87 23.42 -6.22 -8.05
C GLY A 87 21.92 -6.17 -8.37
N ALA A 88 21.05 -6.52 -7.40
CA ALA A 88 19.61 -6.30 -7.55
C ALA A 88 19.26 -4.81 -7.40
N SER A 89 18.07 -4.43 -7.85
CA SER A 89 17.51 -3.10 -7.62
C SER A 89 16.00 -3.19 -7.51
N VAL A 90 15.43 -2.40 -6.60
CA VAL A 90 13.99 -2.30 -6.38
C VAL A 90 13.57 -0.87 -6.63
N THR A 91 12.57 -0.68 -7.49
CA THR A 91 11.93 0.63 -7.70
C THR A 91 10.64 0.69 -6.91
N VAL A 92 10.51 1.71 -6.06
CA VAL A 92 9.30 2.04 -5.31
C VAL A 92 8.69 3.31 -5.88
N THR A 93 7.42 3.25 -6.27
CA THR A 93 6.70 4.40 -6.85
C THR A 93 5.34 4.55 -6.18
N ALA A 94 4.98 5.73 -5.69
CA ALA A 94 3.62 5.98 -5.22
C ALA A 94 2.62 5.95 -6.38
N ASP A 95 1.43 5.37 -6.17
CA ASP A 95 0.37 5.42 -7.18
C ASP A 95 -0.36 6.78 -7.14
N PRO A 96 -0.31 7.59 -8.22
CA PRO A 96 -1.04 8.85 -8.28
C PRO A 96 -2.57 8.68 -8.26
N LYS A 97 -3.09 7.49 -8.60
CA LYS A 97 -4.54 7.21 -8.62
C LYS A 97 -5.09 6.77 -7.27
N ALA A 98 -4.23 6.30 -6.38
CA ALA A 98 -4.61 5.77 -5.08
C ALA A 98 -3.56 6.20 -4.03
N PRO A 99 -3.75 7.38 -3.41
CA PRO A 99 -2.83 7.88 -2.40
C PRO A 99 -2.60 6.85 -1.29
N GLY A 100 -1.33 6.59 -0.97
CA GLY A 100 -0.93 5.61 0.03
C GLY A 100 -0.68 4.19 -0.50
N TYR A 101 -1.03 3.90 -1.76
CA TYR A 101 -0.57 2.69 -2.43
C TYR A 101 0.75 2.92 -3.16
N PHE A 102 1.55 1.85 -3.25
CA PHE A 102 2.85 1.88 -3.91
C PHE A 102 2.97 0.72 -4.89
N ASP A 103 3.53 0.99 -6.04
CA ASP A 103 3.96 -0.04 -6.98
C ASP A 103 5.43 -0.34 -6.74
N LEU A 104 5.73 -1.60 -6.40
CA LEU A 104 7.09 -2.09 -6.22
C LEU A 104 7.48 -2.96 -7.41
N GLN A 105 8.61 -2.62 -8.04
CA GLN A 105 9.14 -3.39 -9.15
C GLN A 105 10.54 -3.92 -8.84
N ILE A 106 10.73 -5.22 -9.06
CA ILE A 106 12.03 -5.89 -9.02
C ILE A 106 12.15 -6.82 -10.22
N LYS A 107 13.19 -6.65 -11.05
CA LYS A 107 13.36 -7.41 -12.30
C LYS A 107 12.06 -7.39 -13.14
N ASN A 108 11.40 -8.54 -13.30
CA ASN A 108 10.15 -8.71 -14.05
C ASN A 108 8.91 -8.85 -13.15
N LEU A 109 9.05 -8.68 -11.83
CA LEU A 109 7.97 -8.79 -10.86
C LEU A 109 7.48 -7.40 -10.46
N LYS A 110 6.17 -7.26 -10.35
CA LYS A 110 5.50 -6.04 -9.89
C LYS A 110 4.52 -6.40 -8.79
N TYR A 111 4.50 -5.59 -7.73
CA TYR A 111 3.66 -5.77 -6.56
C TYR A 111 2.88 -4.50 -6.28
N ARG A 112 1.62 -4.68 -5.91
CA ARG A 112 0.73 -3.58 -5.52
C ARG A 112 0.69 -3.56 -4.00
N MET A 113 1.43 -2.65 -3.42
CA MET A 113 1.75 -2.64 -2.01
C MET A 113 0.90 -1.60 -1.26
N MET A 114 0.45 -1.96 -0.05
CA MET A 114 -0.23 -1.07 0.89
C MET A 114 0.49 -1.05 2.24
N PRO A 115 0.52 0.08 2.95
CA PRO A 115 1.13 0.17 4.27
C PRO A 115 0.33 -0.64 5.28
N VAL A 116 1.03 -1.24 6.25
CA VAL A 116 0.43 -1.99 7.35
C VAL A 116 1.00 -1.46 8.66
N VAL A 117 0.12 -1.21 9.63
CA VAL A 117 0.53 -0.78 10.97
C VAL A 117 1.31 -1.90 11.65
N THR A 118 2.51 -1.59 12.14
CA THR A 118 3.36 -2.54 12.88
C THR A 118 3.52 -2.09 14.32
N SER A 119 3.60 -3.05 15.24
CA SER A 119 3.88 -2.77 16.65
C SER A 119 5.36 -2.45 16.92
N THR A 120 6.26 -2.89 16.04
CA THR A 120 7.71 -2.70 16.16
C THR A 120 8.19 -1.34 15.65
N GLY A 121 7.31 -0.55 15.04
CA GLY A 121 7.65 0.74 14.46
C GLY A 121 8.43 0.67 13.13
N ALA A 122 8.70 -0.53 12.61
CA ALA A 122 9.27 -0.68 11.28
C ALA A 122 8.22 -0.38 10.21
N ILE A 123 8.58 0.42 9.21
CA ILE A 123 7.71 0.70 8.08
C ILE A 123 7.56 -0.57 7.25
N ARG A 124 6.33 -1.02 7.07
CA ARG A 124 5.99 -2.26 6.36
C ARG A 124 4.95 -1.98 5.29
N LEU A 125 5.24 -2.42 4.08
CA LEU A 125 4.25 -2.53 3.02
C LEU A 125 3.99 -4.00 2.71
N GLU A 126 2.76 -4.31 2.31
CA GLU A 126 2.34 -5.65 1.93
C GLU A 126 1.50 -5.65 0.66
N ASP A 127 1.69 -6.71 -0.13
CA ASP A 127 0.74 -7.19 -1.13
C ASP A 127 0.26 -8.55 -0.64
N GLN A 128 -0.89 -8.59 0.04
CA GLN A 128 -1.43 -9.82 0.61
C GLN A 128 -1.78 -10.85 -0.47
N GLN A 129 -2.11 -10.41 -1.68
CA GLN A 129 -2.46 -11.29 -2.79
C GLN A 129 -1.22 -11.98 -3.37
N ALA A 130 -0.15 -11.23 -3.59
CA ALA A 130 1.12 -11.79 -4.08
C ALA A 130 1.98 -12.40 -2.95
N GLY A 131 1.70 -12.06 -1.69
CA GLY A 131 2.52 -12.43 -0.53
C GLY A 131 3.82 -11.64 -0.42
N ALA A 132 3.91 -10.49 -1.09
CA ALA A 132 5.12 -9.67 -1.06
C ALA A 132 5.10 -8.74 0.16
N VAL A 133 6.24 -8.62 0.83
CA VAL A 133 6.43 -7.78 2.01
C VAL A 133 7.68 -6.95 1.82
N TRP A 134 7.51 -5.63 1.88
CA TRP A 134 8.61 -4.66 1.90
C TRP A 134 8.79 -4.14 3.32
N LEU A 135 10.01 -4.26 3.83
CA LEU A 135 10.39 -3.73 5.13
C LEU A 135 11.38 -2.61 4.91
N GLN A 136 11.06 -1.42 5.40
CA GLN A 136 11.94 -0.26 5.40
C GLN A 136 12.41 -0.01 6.84
N LEU A 137 13.69 -0.25 7.08
CA LEU A 137 14.37 0.09 8.33
C LEU A 137 15.11 1.43 8.16
N SER A 138 15.69 1.92 9.25
CA SER A 138 16.41 3.20 9.27
C SER A 138 17.63 3.22 8.35
N ASN A 139 18.32 2.09 8.19
CA ASN A 139 19.59 1.99 7.47
C ASN A 139 19.53 1.12 6.19
N LYS A 140 18.50 0.28 6.06
CA LYS A 140 18.30 -0.55 4.87
C LYS A 140 16.85 -0.96 4.72
N SER A 141 16.50 -1.36 3.51
CA SER A 141 15.22 -1.95 3.17
C SER A 141 15.40 -3.34 2.58
N MET A 142 14.34 -4.14 2.59
CA MET A 142 14.37 -5.49 2.05
C MET A 142 12.99 -5.92 1.53
N LEU A 143 13.00 -6.72 0.46
CA LEU A 143 11.81 -7.27 -0.18
C LEU A 143 11.77 -8.79 0.00
N MET A 144 10.68 -9.29 0.56
CA MET A 144 10.45 -10.71 0.78
C MET A 144 9.17 -11.17 0.10
N ASN A 145 9.14 -12.42 -0.33
CA ASN A 145 7.90 -13.15 -0.59
C ASN A 145 7.61 -14.04 0.63
N GLN A 146 6.68 -13.61 1.46
CA GLN A 146 6.31 -14.32 2.68
C GLN A 146 5.61 -15.65 2.40
N LYS A 147 4.85 -15.76 1.30
CA LYS A 147 4.18 -17.01 0.93
C LYS A 147 5.17 -18.10 0.53
N LEU A 148 6.26 -17.72 -0.14
CA LEU A 148 7.31 -18.65 -0.56
C LEU A 148 8.47 -18.74 0.45
N GLY A 149 8.50 -17.90 1.48
CA GLY A 149 9.61 -17.79 2.41
C GLY A 149 10.92 -17.32 1.77
N GLN A 150 10.85 -16.59 0.64
CA GLN A 150 12.03 -16.21 -0.15
C GLN A 150 12.38 -14.73 0.02
N ARG A 151 13.67 -14.42 0.17
CA ARG A 151 14.17 -13.04 0.10
C ARG A 151 14.45 -12.69 -1.36
N LEU A 152 13.73 -11.71 -1.90
CA LEU A 152 13.83 -11.31 -3.30
C LEU A 152 14.93 -10.25 -3.51
N ALA A 153 15.07 -9.34 -2.55
CA ALA A 153 16.18 -8.39 -2.45
C ALA A 153 16.47 -8.09 -0.99
N ASP A 154 17.74 -7.90 -0.68
CA ASP A 154 18.22 -7.49 0.63
C ASP A 154 19.10 -6.25 0.53
N VAL A 155 19.26 -5.56 1.66
CA VAL A 155 20.20 -4.43 1.79
C VAL A 155 19.97 -3.36 0.71
N CYS A 156 18.71 -3.08 0.41
CA CYS A 156 18.36 -1.97 -0.47
C CYS A 156 18.54 -0.66 0.28
N MET A 157 19.19 0.35 -0.30
CA MET A 157 19.43 1.62 0.38
C MET A 157 19.02 2.82 -0.48
N ASN A 158 18.24 3.73 0.11
CA ASN A 158 18.07 5.10 -0.37
C ASN A 158 19.24 5.98 0.10
N PRO A 159 19.56 7.13 -0.52
CA PRO A 159 20.68 7.99 -0.09
C PRO A 159 20.64 8.37 1.40
N GLU A 160 19.46 8.64 1.96
CA GLU A 160 19.30 8.94 3.40
C GLU A 160 19.66 7.73 4.27
N GLN A 161 19.28 6.53 3.83
CA GLN A 161 19.62 5.29 4.52
C GLN A 161 21.12 4.98 4.45
N VAL A 162 21.80 5.33 3.35
CA VAL A 162 23.26 5.19 3.23
C VAL A 162 23.97 6.03 4.30
N VAL A 163 23.56 7.29 4.49
CA VAL A 163 24.14 8.16 5.52
C VAL A 163 23.94 7.58 6.92
N VAL A 164 22.75 7.04 7.19
CA VAL A 164 22.47 6.38 8.48
C VAL A 164 23.31 5.12 8.64
N ALA A 165 23.43 4.30 7.60
CA ALA A 165 24.24 3.08 7.62
C ALA A 165 25.72 3.40 7.90
N GLU A 166 26.28 4.42 7.25
CA GLU A 166 27.66 4.86 7.51
C GLU A 166 27.87 5.35 8.94
N ARG A 167 26.90 6.09 9.50
CA ARG A 167 26.96 6.53 10.89
C ARG A 167 26.93 5.35 11.86
N LEU A 168 26.08 4.36 11.61
CA LEU A 168 26.00 3.16 12.44
C LEU A 168 27.28 2.30 12.36
N ILE A 169 27.98 2.31 11.22
CA ILE A 169 29.30 1.66 11.10
C ILE A 169 30.35 2.40 11.94
N LYS A 170 30.35 3.73 11.90
CA LYS A 170 31.31 4.58 12.65
C LYS A 170 31.04 4.59 14.15
N THR A 171 29.77 4.46 14.54
CA THR A 171 29.33 4.52 15.93
C THR A 171 28.24 3.46 16.15
N PRO A 172 28.63 2.17 16.29
CA PRO A 172 27.67 1.12 16.54
C PRO A 172 27.00 1.32 17.90
N ALA A 173 25.78 0.82 18.03
CA ALA A 173 25.11 0.78 19.33
C ALA A 173 25.99 0.00 20.33
N PRO A 174 26.10 0.46 21.58
CA PRO A 174 26.91 -0.23 22.58
C PRO A 174 26.40 -1.66 22.75
N SER A 175 27.33 -2.62 22.79
CA SER A 175 27.00 -4.01 23.06
C SER A 175 26.33 -4.12 24.42
N LEU A 176 25.23 -4.86 24.51
CA LEU A 176 24.54 -5.14 25.77
C LEU A 176 25.38 -5.99 26.75
N LEU A 177 26.52 -6.53 26.29
CA LEU A 177 27.38 -7.45 27.04
C LEU A 177 28.64 -6.75 27.59
N ASP A 178 29.01 -5.60 27.02
CA ASP A 178 30.23 -4.86 27.39
C ASP A 178 29.94 -3.71 28.37
N ALA A 179 28.65 -3.34 28.50
CA ALA A 179 28.20 -2.41 29.52
C ALA A 179 27.79 -3.20 30.78
N PRO A 180 28.29 -2.86 31.98
CA PRO A 180 27.57 -3.23 33.19
C PRO A 180 26.14 -2.69 33.03
N ILE A 181 25.15 -3.56 33.22
CA ILE A 181 23.74 -3.17 33.26
C ILE A 181 23.58 -2.26 34.48
N VAL A 182 23.89 -0.97 34.32
CA VAL A 182 23.36 0.07 35.18
C VAL A 182 21.90 0.21 34.77
N VAL A 183 21.08 -0.66 35.35
CA VAL A 183 19.66 -0.38 35.51
C VAL A 183 19.65 0.94 36.27
N ALA A 184 19.43 2.04 35.55
CA ALA A 184 19.15 3.32 36.17
C ALA A 184 17.82 3.13 36.90
N SER A 185 17.91 2.69 38.15
CA SER A 185 16.87 2.80 39.14
C SER A 185 16.52 4.28 39.25
N ASP A 186 15.33 4.61 38.76
CA ASP A 186 14.56 5.84 38.99
C ASP A 186 15.26 7.19 38.73
N PRO A 187 14.67 8.09 37.92
CA PRO A 187 15.06 9.49 37.99
C PRO A 187 14.62 10.01 39.36
N LYS A 188 15.57 10.11 40.28
CA LYS A 188 15.44 10.91 41.50
C LYS A 188 14.89 12.28 41.11
N PRO A 189 13.74 12.72 41.64
CA PRO A 189 13.24 14.07 41.39
C PRO A 189 14.29 15.09 41.82
N PRO A 190 14.49 16.18 41.06
CA PRO A 190 15.44 17.21 41.45
C PRO A 190 15.07 17.76 42.82
N VAL A 191 16.07 17.77 43.70
CA VAL A 191 16.02 18.36 45.03
C VAL A 191 15.62 19.83 44.87
N ALA A 192 14.46 20.18 45.41
CA ALA A 192 14.03 21.56 45.56
C ALA A 192 14.98 22.28 46.52
N VAL A 193 15.65 23.33 46.01
CA VAL A 193 16.31 24.35 46.83
C VAL A 193 15.25 25.19 47.53
N PRO A 194 15.38 25.47 48.85
CA PRO A 194 14.40 26.25 49.58
C PRO A 194 14.62 27.75 49.40
N GLY A 195 13.52 28.47 49.16
CA GLY A 195 13.38 29.90 49.47
C GLY A 195 13.53 30.83 48.27
N VAL A 196 12.40 31.28 47.72
CA VAL A 196 11.86 32.65 47.88
C VAL A 196 10.43 32.64 47.31
N ALA A 197 9.44 32.83 48.16
CA ALA A 197 8.09 33.23 47.74
C ALA A 197 8.08 34.75 47.49
N PRO A 198 7.17 35.29 46.64
CA PRO A 198 5.85 35.59 47.19
C PRO A 198 4.65 35.43 46.23
N SER A 199 3.51 35.16 46.88
CA SER A 199 2.12 35.57 46.57
C SER A 199 1.35 35.00 45.37
N LEU A 200 0.38 34.15 45.76
CA LEU A 200 -0.87 33.73 45.11
C LEU A 200 -1.81 34.93 44.76
N PRO A 201 -2.84 34.79 43.90
CA PRO A 201 -4.10 34.14 44.30
C PRO A 201 -4.77 33.19 43.29
N ASP A 202 -5.25 32.09 43.89
CA ASP A 202 -6.53 31.39 43.75
C ASP A 202 -7.10 31.01 42.37
N ALA A 203 -7.04 29.72 42.06
CA ALA A 203 -8.17 28.96 41.51
C ALA A 203 -8.04 27.48 41.90
N PRO A 204 -9.10 26.83 42.45
CA PRO A 204 -9.01 25.44 42.89
C PRO A 204 -9.17 24.49 41.69
N ILE A 205 -8.16 23.64 41.45
CA ILE A 205 -8.33 22.41 40.66
C ILE A 205 -8.63 21.29 41.66
N VAL A 206 -9.89 20.89 41.68
CA VAL A 206 -10.37 19.67 42.35
C VAL A 206 -9.77 18.46 41.64
N VAL A 207 -9.00 17.69 42.42
CA VAL A 207 -8.49 16.36 42.07
C VAL A 207 -9.65 15.37 42.20
N ALA A 208 -10.03 14.73 41.09
CA ALA A 208 -10.91 13.56 41.11
C ALA A 208 -10.07 12.31 40.80
N SER A 209 -9.95 11.49 41.84
CA SER A 209 -9.33 10.19 41.88
C SER A 209 -10.03 9.19 40.95
N ASP A 210 -9.25 8.35 40.29
CA ASP A 210 -9.72 7.16 39.57
C ASP A 210 -10.61 6.25 40.43
N PRO A 211 -11.66 5.67 39.83
CA PRO A 211 -12.13 4.35 40.23
C PRO A 211 -11.94 3.33 39.10
N LYS A 212 -11.04 2.38 39.41
CA LYS A 212 -11.05 0.94 39.10
C LYS A 212 -12.19 0.42 38.21
N PRO A 213 -11.91 -0.38 37.16
CA PRO A 213 -12.94 -0.98 36.31
C PRO A 213 -13.63 -2.17 36.99
N PRO A 214 -14.96 -2.34 36.85
CA PRO A 214 -15.62 -3.59 37.19
C PRO A 214 -15.57 -4.58 36.01
N VAL A 215 -15.29 -5.83 36.37
CA VAL A 215 -15.28 -7.02 35.52
C VAL A 215 -16.68 -7.64 35.48
N ALA A 216 -17.15 -7.93 34.25
CA ALA A 216 -18.11 -8.97 33.83
C ALA A 216 -19.58 -8.90 34.37
N VAL A 217 -20.64 -9.46 33.78
CA VAL A 217 -20.91 -10.51 32.77
C VAL A 217 -22.35 -10.27 32.16
N PRO A 218 -23.03 -11.19 31.41
CA PRO A 218 -23.82 -10.83 30.23
C PRO A 218 -25.36 -10.85 30.41
N GLY A 219 -26.05 -10.34 29.38
CA GLY A 219 -27.41 -10.75 29.03
C GLY A 219 -28.51 -9.88 29.63
N VAL A 220 -29.22 -9.17 28.75
CA VAL A 220 -30.69 -9.00 28.70
C VAL A 220 -30.97 -8.04 27.53
N ALA A 221 -31.71 -8.50 26.54
CA ALA A 221 -32.27 -7.67 25.49
C ALA A 221 -33.44 -6.82 26.05
N PRO A 222 -33.61 -5.60 25.56
CA PRO A 222 -34.96 -5.07 25.37
C PRO A 222 -35.16 -4.53 23.94
N SER A 223 -36.12 -5.15 23.27
CA SER A 223 -37.27 -4.52 22.61
C SER A 223 -37.08 -3.17 21.89
N LEU A 224 -37.38 -3.19 20.59
CA LEU A 224 -37.72 -2.04 19.74
C LEU A 224 -38.66 -1.05 20.44
N PRO A 225 -38.55 0.23 20.08
CA PRO A 225 -39.72 0.90 19.52
C PRO A 225 -39.49 1.44 18.10
N ASP A 226 -40.50 1.24 17.26
CA ASP A 226 -40.69 1.84 15.95
C ASP A 226 -40.48 3.37 15.97
N ALA A 227 -39.54 3.85 15.15
CA ALA A 227 -39.43 5.26 14.80
C ALA A 227 -39.74 5.42 13.30
N PRO A 228 -40.60 6.39 12.92
CA PRO A 228 -41.04 6.55 11.55
C PRO A 228 -39.92 7.03 10.62
N ILE A 229 -39.90 6.46 9.43
CA ILE A 229 -39.06 6.83 8.29
C ILE A 229 -39.37 8.28 7.91
N VAL A 230 -38.49 9.22 8.29
CA VAL A 230 -38.43 10.54 7.66
C VAL A 230 -37.73 10.37 6.32
N VAL A 231 -38.54 10.37 5.25
CA VAL A 231 -38.08 10.45 3.87
C VAL A 231 -37.45 11.83 3.67
N ALA A 232 -36.12 11.92 3.78
CA ALA A 232 -35.38 13.09 3.35
C ALA A 232 -35.46 13.17 1.81
N SER A 233 -36.11 14.22 1.34
CA SER A 233 -36.23 14.58 -0.06
C SER A 233 -34.85 14.93 -0.62
N ASP A 234 -34.55 14.42 -1.82
CA ASP A 234 -33.30 14.62 -2.54
C ASP A 234 -32.87 16.10 -2.65
N PRO A 235 -31.58 16.44 -2.45
CA PRO A 235 -31.05 17.72 -2.90
C PRO A 235 -30.96 17.71 -4.43
N LYS A 236 -31.69 18.66 -5.04
CA LYS A 236 -31.60 19.04 -6.45
C LYS A 236 -30.12 19.20 -6.89
N PRO A 237 -29.67 18.58 -8.00
CA PRO A 237 -28.31 18.76 -8.50
C PRO A 237 -28.08 20.21 -8.96
N PRO A 238 -26.88 20.78 -8.74
CA PRO A 238 -26.54 22.10 -9.26
C PRO A 238 -26.49 22.07 -10.79
N VAL A 239 -27.20 23.00 -11.40
CA VAL A 239 -27.17 23.27 -12.84
C VAL A 239 -25.76 23.74 -13.20
N ALA A 240 -25.15 23.07 -14.17
CA ALA A 240 -23.87 23.44 -14.74
C ALA A 240 -23.89 24.89 -15.25
N ALA A 241 -22.90 25.67 -14.83
CA ALA A 241 -22.63 26.97 -15.43
C ALA A 241 -22.20 26.78 -16.89
N PRO A 242 -22.58 27.68 -17.82
CA PRO A 242 -22.13 27.60 -19.20
C PRO A 242 -20.61 27.88 -19.29
N ASP A 243 -19.96 27.13 -20.17
CA ASP A 243 -18.53 27.25 -20.50
C ASP A 243 -18.13 28.70 -20.82
N PRO A 244 -16.92 29.15 -20.41
CA PRO A 244 -16.38 30.42 -20.88
C PRO A 244 -16.09 30.34 -22.38
N VAL A 245 -16.72 31.26 -23.11
CA VAL A 245 -16.49 31.53 -24.54
C VAL A 245 -14.99 31.71 -24.81
N PRO A 246 -14.40 31.02 -25.81
CA PRO A 246 -13.01 31.25 -26.19
C PRO A 246 -12.86 32.64 -26.80
N GLN A 247 -12.08 33.50 -26.14
CA GLN A 247 -11.71 34.80 -26.68
C GLN A 247 -10.73 34.60 -27.86
N PRO A 248 -10.93 35.26 -29.01
CA PRO A 248 -9.97 35.22 -30.10
C PRO A 248 -8.69 35.97 -29.69
N ALA A 249 -7.56 35.34 -29.99
CA ALA A 249 -6.22 35.90 -29.82
C ALA A 249 -6.10 37.23 -30.58
N LEU A 250 -5.99 38.33 -29.85
CA LEU A 250 -5.50 39.59 -30.39
C LEU A 250 -3.98 39.61 -30.29
N CYS A 251 -3.35 39.12 -31.35
CA CYS A 251 -1.95 39.41 -31.66
C CYS A 251 -1.81 40.91 -31.95
N THR A 252 -1.20 41.66 -31.03
CA THR A 252 -0.65 42.99 -31.33
C THR A 252 0.86 42.90 -31.11
N ALA A 253 1.58 42.86 -32.23
CA ALA A 253 3.01 42.59 -32.41
C ALA A 253 3.94 43.65 -31.73
N PRO A 254 5.29 43.52 -31.79
CA PRO A 254 6.06 42.48 -32.47
C PRO A 254 7.13 41.79 -31.61
N ASN A 255 7.35 40.53 -31.95
CA ASN A 255 8.44 39.63 -31.56
C ASN A 255 8.08 38.59 -30.49
N TYR A 256 7.81 37.39 -31.03
CA TYR A 256 7.78 36.06 -30.43
C TYR A 256 6.42 35.51 -29.94
N CYS A 257 5.78 34.77 -30.84
CA CYS A 257 5.29 33.41 -30.57
C CYS A 257 5.90 32.49 -31.63
#